data_AF-A0A4W5R2C0-F1
#
_entry.id   AF-A0A4W5R2C0-F1
#
_cell.length_a   1.000
_cell.length_b   1.000
_cell.length_c   1.000
_cell.angle_alpha   90.00
_cell.angle_beta   90.00
_cell.angle_gamma   90.00
#
_symmetry.space_group_name_H-M   'P 1'
#
loop_
_entity.id
_entity.type
_entity.pdbx_description
1 polymer ?
#
loop_
_entity_poly.entity_id
_entity_poly.type
_entity_poly.pdbx_seq_one_letter_code
_entity_poly.pdbx_strand_id
1 'polypeptide(L)'
;MEMKKRISLELRNRTPAEVEELVVDNCRTSDGEVEGLTDDFKELEFLSMVNVGLTSLAKLPSLPKLRKLELSDNNISGHLETLSEKCPNLTYLNLSGNKIKGLNNVEALQNLKNLKSLDLFNCEITTLEEYRESIFELLPQVTYLDGFDQEDNEAPDSEADDDDDDEGEDGAGPTGDYDDEDEDEEGSEGGEVGLSYLMKERIQDEEDDDDYAEEEEEGEQQLDPLTLPDLSEESASSVKWVLKDQESSSCFPNTSQ
;
A
#
# COMPACT_ATOMS: atom_id res chain seq x y z
N MET A 1 14.14 3.81 8.73
CA MET A 1 14.48 4.82 7.70
C MET A 1 13.30 5.76 7.54
N GLU A 2 13.47 7.04 7.22
CA GLU A 2 12.33 7.95 6.94
C GLU A 2 11.70 7.64 5.58
N MET A 3 10.38 7.74 5.48
CA MET A 3 9.63 7.42 4.25
C MET A 3 10.12 8.22 3.03
N LYS A 4 10.30 9.54 3.17
CA LYS A 4 10.84 10.40 2.11
C LYS A 4 12.19 9.93 1.57
N LYS A 5 13.09 9.49 2.47
CA LYS A 5 14.40 9.00 2.08
C LYS A 5 14.30 7.66 1.33
N ARG A 6 13.39 6.78 1.75
CA ARG A 6 13.14 5.51 1.07
C ARG A 6 12.62 5.74 -0.35
N ILE A 7 11.66 6.64 -0.53
CA ILE A 7 11.14 7.02 -1.85
C ILE A 7 12.27 7.52 -2.75
N SER A 8 13.11 8.45 -2.26
CA SER A 8 14.26 8.93 -3.04
C SER A 8 15.24 7.83 -3.44
N LEU A 9 15.40 6.80 -2.62
CA LEU A 9 16.24 5.63 -2.93
C LEU A 9 15.60 4.72 -3.97
N GLU A 10 14.28 4.52 -3.92
CA GLU A 10 13.54 3.70 -4.89
C GLU A 10 13.48 4.32 -6.29
N LEU A 11 13.49 5.66 -6.35
CA LEU A 11 13.54 6.36 -7.64
C LEU A 11 14.81 6.02 -8.43
N ARG A 12 15.97 5.75 -7.81
CA ARG A 12 17.24 5.35 -8.49
C ARG A 12 17.57 6.14 -9.77
N ASN A 13 17.30 7.45 -9.78
CA ASN A 13 17.43 8.39 -10.92
C ASN A 13 16.34 8.30 -12.01
N ARG A 14 15.30 7.49 -11.83
CA ARG A 14 14.07 7.55 -12.62
C ARG A 14 13.24 8.76 -12.21
N THR A 15 12.41 9.24 -13.13
CA THR A 15 11.42 10.25 -12.77
C THR A 15 10.24 9.59 -12.05
N PRO A 16 9.61 10.26 -11.07
CA PRO A 16 8.42 9.71 -10.38
C PRO A 16 7.27 9.33 -11.33
N ALA A 17 7.21 9.96 -12.50
CA ALA A 17 6.19 9.72 -13.51
C ALA A 17 6.39 8.41 -14.30
N GLU A 18 7.55 7.76 -14.21
CA GLU A 18 7.85 6.48 -14.89
C GLU A 18 7.80 5.29 -13.92
N VAL A 19 7.38 5.51 -12.67
CA VAL A 19 7.37 4.48 -11.64
C VAL A 19 5.99 3.86 -11.56
N GLU A 20 5.90 2.59 -11.95
CA GLU A 20 4.69 1.77 -11.87
C GLU A 20 4.55 1.08 -10.52
N GLU A 21 5.67 0.74 -9.87
CA GLU A 21 5.69 0.04 -8.59
C GLU A 21 6.54 0.77 -7.56
N LEU A 22 6.00 0.94 -6.36
CA LEU A 22 6.71 1.59 -5.26
C LEU A 22 6.46 0.85 -3.93
N VAL A 23 7.56 0.39 -3.34
CA VAL A 23 7.55 -0.33 -2.05
C VAL A 23 8.31 0.48 -1.00
N VAL A 24 7.59 0.96 0.02
CA VAL A 24 8.12 1.80 1.09
C VAL A 24 7.86 1.22 2.48
N ASP A 25 7.84 -0.11 2.57
CA ASP A 25 7.59 -0.84 3.81
C ASP A 25 8.63 -0.55 4.90
N ASN A 26 8.24 -0.77 6.16
CA ASN A 26 9.09 -0.63 7.35
C ASN A 26 9.77 0.76 7.46
N CYS A 27 9.10 1.78 6.92
CA CYS A 27 9.50 3.18 7.02
C CYS A 27 8.94 3.84 8.28
N ARG A 28 9.46 5.03 8.59
CA ARG A 28 8.89 5.89 9.64
C ARG A 28 8.30 7.14 9.00
N THR A 29 7.01 7.36 9.25
CA THR A 29 6.34 8.65 9.06
C THR A 29 6.47 9.48 10.33
N SER A 30 6.55 10.81 10.23
CA SER A 30 6.75 11.68 11.40
C SER A 30 5.44 11.91 12.15
N ASP A 31 4.37 12.19 11.41
CA ASP A 31 3.04 12.55 11.93
C ASP A 31 1.99 11.45 11.74
N GLY A 32 2.40 10.23 11.33
CA GLY A 32 1.45 9.17 10.97
C GLY A 32 0.69 9.46 9.67
N GLU A 33 1.28 10.25 8.77
CA GLU A 33 0.72 10.62 7.48
C GLU A 33 1.69 10.30 6.35
N VAL A 34 1.16 10.19 5.14
CA VAL A 34 1.94 9.95 3.92
C VAL A 34 2.89 11.11 3.68
N GLU A 35 4.18 10.81 3.50
CA GLU A 35 5.22 11.82 3.27
C GLU A 35 6.10 11.45 2.08
N GLY A 36 6.30 12.41 1.16
CA GLY A 36 7.21 12.26 0.02
C GLY A 36 6.58 11.72 -1.25
N LEU A 37 5.33 11.26 -1.19
CA LEU A 37 4.52 11.04 -2.38
C LEU A 37 3.97 12.39 -2.88
N THR A 38 3.99 12.59 -4.19
CA THR A 38 3.47 13.77 -4.89
C THR A 38 2.52 13.34 -6.01
N ASP A 39 1.82 14.29 -6.63
CA ASP A 39 0.95 14.02 -7.79
C ASP A 39 1.74 13.70 -9.08
N ASP A 40 3.08 13.57 -8.99
CA ASP A 40 3.95 13.22 -10.12
C ASP A 40 3.93 11.71 -10.42
N PHE A 41 3.54 10.88 -9.45
CA PHE A 41 3.45 9.41 -9.57
C PHE A 41 2.19 8.98 -10.35
N LYS A 42 2.07 9.44 -11.58
CA LYS A 42 0.85 9.26 -12.40
C LYS A 42 0.68 7.85 -12.96
N GLU A 43 1.80 7.17 -13.19
CA GLU A 43 1.88 5.82 -13.74
C GLU A 43 1.93 4.74 -12.66
N LEU A 44 1.83 5.12 -11.38
CA LEU A 44 1.92 4.18 -10.27
C LEU A 44 0.69 3.27 -10.23
N GLU A 45 0.91 1.96 -10.37
CA GLU A 45 -0.09 0.90 -10.36
C GLU A 45 -0.09 0.10 -9.05
N PHE A 46 1.10 -0.09 -8.46
CA PHE A 46 1.29 -0.78 -7.20
C PHE A 46 1.99 0.10 -6.16
N LEU A 47 1.38 0.21 -4.98
CA LEU A 47 1.93 0.93 -3.84
C LEU A 47 1.85 0.07 -2.58
N SER A 48 3.02 -0.21 -1.99
CA SER A 48 3.12 -0.89 -0.71
C SER A 48 3.67 0.01 0.37
N MET A 49 2.90 0.17 1.45
CA MET A 49 3.25 0.95 2.63
C MET A 49 2.97 0.15 3.91
N VAL A 50 3.56 -1.02 4.02
CA VAL A 50 3.38 -1.93 5.15
C VAL A 50 4.20 -1.49 6.35
N ASN A 51 3.61 -1.51 7.55
CA ASN A 51 4.28 -1.21 8.82
C ASN A 51 5.04 0.13 8.80
N VAL A 52 4.41 1.19 8.29
CA VAL A 52 5.03 2.53 8.24
C VAL A 52 4.52 3.47 9.34
N GLY A 53 3.51 3.02 10.10
CA GLY A 53 2.92 3.75 11.21
C GLY A 53 1.86 4.77 10.80
N LEU A 54 1.22 4.61 9.64
CA LEU A 54 0.16 5.52 9.17
C LEU A 54 -1.05 5.49 10.11
N THR A 55 -1.60 6.66 10.36
CA THR A 55 -2.85 6.87 11.11
C THR A 55 -3.95 7.46 10.22
N SER A 56 -3.55 8.16 9.15
CA SER A 56 -4.44 8.84 8.22
C SER A 56 -3.89 8.79 6.78
N LEU A 57 -4.81 8.74 5.82
CA LEU A 57 -4.53 8.79 4.38
C LEU A 57 -4.83 10.18 3.76
N ALA A 58 -5.13 11.19 4.58
CA ALA A 58 -5.54 12.51 4.11
C ALA A 58 -4.51 13.21 3.20
N LYS A 59 -3.21 12.91 3.37
CA LYS A 59 -2.11 13.44 2.56
C LYS A 59 -1.73 12.58 1.35
N LEU A 60 -2.53 11.57 1.02
CA LEU A 60 -2.30 10.77 -0.18
C LEU A 60 -2.49 11.65 -1.43
N PRO A 61 -1.53 11.67 -2.38
CA PRO A 61 -1.71 12.36 -3.65
C PRO A 61 -2.74 11.66 -4.54
N SER A 62 -3.14 12.30 -5.63
CA SER A 62 -4.02 11.64 -6.61
C SER A 62 -3.22 10.65 -7.45
N LEU A 63 -3.62 9.38 -7.39
CA LEU A 63 -2.98 8.27 -8.09
C LEU A 63 -4.03 7.57 -8.95
N PRO A 64 -4.33 8.11 -10.15
CA PRO A 64 -5.44 7.64 -10.97
C PRO A 64 -5.22 6.25 -11.59
N LYS A 65 -3.98 5.79 -11.73
CA LYS A 65 -3.63 4.47 -12.26
C LYS A 65 -3.40 3.40 -11.19
N LEU A 66 -3.49 3.77 -9.90
CA LEU A 66 -3.23 2.83 -8.83
C LEU A 66 -4.32 1.74 -8.78
N ARG A 67 -3.89 0.49 -8.92
CA ARG A 67 -4.74 -0.70 -8.90
C ARG A 67 -4.61 -1.46 -7.60
N LYS A 68 -3.39 -1.58 -7.07
CA LYS A 68 -3.09 -2.40 -5.88
C LYS A 68 -2.42 -1.56 -4.78
N LEU A 69 -3.04 -1.55 -3.60
CA LEU A 69 -2.60 -0.78 -2.44
C LEU A 69 -2.49 -1.65 -1.18
N GLU A 70 -1.27 -1.78 -0.65
CA GLU A 70 -0.97 -2.51 0.58
C GLU A 70 -0.76 -1.52 1.74
N LEU A 71 -1.63 -1.58 2.75
CA LEU A 71 -1.57 -0.73 3.95
C LEU A 71 -1.52 -1.56 5.24
N SER A 72 -1.02 -2.79 5.14
CA SER A 72 -0.95 -3.74 6.25
C SER A 72 -0.12 -3.23 7.42
N ASP A 73 -0.48 -3.64 8.65
CA ASP A 73 0.21 -3.29 9.89
C ASP A 73 0.38 -1.78 10.13
N ASN A 74 -0.67 -0.99 9.82
CA ASN A 74 -0.73 0.42 10.16
C ASN A 74 -1.73 0.70 11.30
N ASN A 75 -1.89 1.97 11.68
CA ASN A 75 -2.79 2.42 12.73
C ASN A 75 -4.02 3.17 12.16
N ILE A 76 -4.43 2.85 10.94
CA ILE A 76 -5.55 3.51 10.26
C ILE A 76 -6.84 3.10 10.96
N SER A 77 -7.66 4.07 11.35
CA SER A 77 -8.90 3.83 12.11
C SER A 77 -10.18 4.25 11.36
N GLY A 78 -10.04 4.83 10.16
CA GLY A 78 -11.12 5.32 9.32
C GLY A 78 -10.61 6.28 8.25
N HIS A 79 -11.47 7.19 7.79
CA HIS A 79 -11.18 8.19 6.74
C HIS A 79 -10.81 7.58 5.38
N LEU A 80 -11.43 6.45 5.06
CA LEU A 80 -11.19 5.72 3.81
C LEU A 80 -11.83 6.43 2.59
N GLU A 81 -12.68 7.44 2.80
CA GLU A 81 -13.28 8.24 1.73
C GLU A 81 -12.22 8.89 0.84
N THR A 82 -11.04 9.22 1.40
CA THR A 82 -9.93 9.79 0.63
C THR A 82 -9.46 8.83 -0.47
N LEU A 83 -9.53 7.51 -0.25
CA LEU A 83 -9.16 6.54 -1.27
C LEU A 83 -10.06 6.63 -2.49
N SER A 84 -11.37 6.83 -2.29
CA SER A 84 -12.32 6.97 -3.40
C SER A 84 -12.09 8.22 -4.26
N GLU A 85 -11.60 9.30 -3.65
CA GLU A 85 -11.28 10.55 -4.37
C GLU A 85 -9.91 10.49 -5.06
N LYS A 86 -8.94 9.83 -4.45
CA LYS A 86 -7.53 9.85 -4.89
C LYS A 86 -7.17 8.69 -5.82
N CYS A 87 -7.76 7.52 -5.60
CA CYS A 87 -7.44 6.25 -6.27
C CYS A 87 -8.72 5.60 -6.83
N PRO A 88 -9.37 6.21 -7.83
CA PRO A 88 -10.67 5.74 -8.32
C PRO A 88 -10.64 4.36 -9.02
N ASN A 89 -9.46 3.92 -9.48
CA ASN A 89 -9.28 2.66 -10.22
C ASN A 89 -8.70 1.53 -9.36
N LEU A 90 -8.77 1.67 -8.03
CA LEU A 90 -8.26 0.65 -7.13
C LEU A 90 -9.07 -0.64 -7.24
N THR A 91 -8.39 -1.76 -7.48
CA THR A 91 -8.95 -3.11 -7.61
C THR A 91 -8.64 -3.99 -6.40
N TYR A 92 -7.50 -3.77 -5.75
CA TYR A 92 -7.05 -4.51 -4.58
C TYR A 92 -6.65 -3.55 -3.45
N LEU A 93 -7.19 -3.80 -2.25
CA LEU A 93 -6.89 -3.03 -1.05
C LEU A 93 -6.65 -3.96 0.14
N ASN A 94 -5.45 -3.89 0.72
CA ASN A 94 -5.14 -4.58 1.96
C ASN A 94 -5.08 -3.58 3.13
N LEU A 95 -5.96 -3.77 4.09
CA LEU A 95 -6.04 -3.01 5.33
C LEU A 95 -5.81 -3.90 6.55
N SER A 96 -5.19 -5.07 6.38
CA SER A 96 -4.94 -6.00 7.48
C SER A 96 -4.11 -5.36 8.61
N GLY A 97 -4.38 -5.76 9.85
CA GLY A 97 -3.67 -5.25 11.03
C GLY A 97 -3.91 -3.76 11.36
N ASN A 98 -4.95 -3.14 10.77
CA ASN A 98 -5.35 -1.77 11.09
C ASN A 98 -6.40 -1.68 12.22
N LYS A 99 -6.73 -0.46 12.66
CA LYS A 99 -7.65 -0.17 13.77
C LYS A 99 -9.07 0.11 13.30
N ILE A 100 -9.56 -0.67 12.33
CA ILE A 100 -10.90 -0.50 11.76
C ILE A 100 -11.90 -1.19 12.69
N LYS A 101 -12.74 -0.39 13.37
CA LYS A 101 -13.65 -0.87 14.43
C LYS A 101 -15.08 -1.19 13.98
N GLY A 102 -15.53 -0.66 12.85
CA GLY A 102 -16.93 -0.77 12.46
C GLY A 102 -17.21 -0.51 11.00
N LEU A 103 -18.40 -0.96 10.56
CA LEU A 103 -18.87 -0.93 9.18
C LEU A 103 -18.92 0.50 8.59
N ASN A 104 -19.19 1.52 9.41
CA ASN A 104 -19.21 2.92 8.96
C ASN A 104 -17.88 3.36 8.33
N ASN A 105 -16.74 2.80 8.76
CA ASN A 105 -15.45 3.12 8.15
C ASN A 105 -15.31 2.51 6.76
N VAL A 106 -15.93 1.34 6.55
CA VAL A 106 -15.88 0.57 5.31
C VAL A 106 -16.93 1.07 4.31
N GLU A 107 -18.02 1.69 4.78
CA GLU A 107 -19.06 2.30 3.95
C GLU A 107 -18.47 3.29 2.94
N ALA A 108 -17.42 4.03 3.30
CA ALA A 108 -16.73 4.94 2.40
C ALA A 108 -16.12 4.26 1.16
N LEU A 109 -15.80 2.95 1.25
CA LEU A 109 -15.27 2.16 0.13
C LEU A 109 -16.35 1.84 -0.92
N GLN A 110 -17.65 2.07 -0.64
CA GLN A 110 -18.73 1.90 -1.63
C GLN A 110 -18.50 2.71 -2.90
N ASN A 111 -17.82 3.84 -2.80
CA ASN A 111 -17.51 4.71 -3.94
C ASN A 111 -16.41 4.14 -4.85
N LEU A 112 -15.61 3.19 -4.37
CA LEU A 112 -14.61 2.48 -5.17
C LEU A 112 -15.32 1.38 -5.97
N LYS A 113 -15.80 1.73 -7.16
CA LYS A 113 -16.58 0.83 -8.01
C LYS A 113 -15.78 -0.33 -8.60
N ASN A 114 -14.47 -0.16 -8.72
CA ASN A 114 -13.56 -1.13 -9.32
C ASN A 114 -12.92 -2.07 -8.28
N LEU A 115 -13.21 -1.88 -6.99
CA LEU A 115 -12.60 -2.66 -5.92
C LEU A 115 -13.15 -4.10 -5.95
N LYS A 116 -12.28 -5.06 -6.28
CA LYS A 116 -12.59 -6.49 -6.38
C LYS A 116 -12.15 -7.26 -5.14
N SER A 117 -10.99 -6.92 -4.57
CA SER A 117 -10.40 -7.64 -3.44
C SER A 117 -10.14 -6.70 -2.26
N LEU A 118 -10.58 -7.10 -1.07
CA LEU A 118 -10.43 -6.36 0.17
C LEU A 118 -9.97 -7.28 1.29
N ASP A 119 -8.86 -6.93 1.94
CA ASP A 119 -8.38 -7.66 3.12
C ASP A 119 -8.53 -6.80 4.38
N LEU A 120 -9.27 -7.30 5.36
CA LEU A 120 -9.53 -6.69 6.66
C LEU A 120 -9.02 -7.55 7.83
N PHE A 121 -8.23 -8.58 7.52
CA PHE A 121 -7.71 -9.52 8.50
C PHE A 121 -7.04 -8.81 9.69
N ASN A 122 -7.21 -9.35 10.90
CA ASN A 122 -6.64 -8.78 12.12
C ASN A 122 -7.05 -7.32 12.42
N CYS A 123 -8.22 -6.87 11.92
CA CYS A 123 -8.87 -5.63 12.34
C CYS A 123 -9.93 -5.89 13.41
N GLU A 124 -10.30 -4.87 14.20
CA GLU A 124 -11.35 -5.02 15.22
C GLU A 124 -12.73 -5.38 14.60
N ILE A 125 -12.99 -5.01 13.34
CA ILE A 125 -14.22 -5.33 12.60
C ILE A 125 -14.44 -6.83 12.40
N THR A 126 -13.37 -7.64 12.32
CA THR A 126 -13.50 -9.10 12.13
C THR A 126 -14.03 -9.80 13.38
N THR A 127 -14.10 -9.10 14.52
CA THR A 127 -14.69 -9.63 15.76
C THR A 127 -16.21 -9.51 15.79
N LEU A 128 -16.81 -8.77 14.86
CA LEU A 128 -18.26 -8.65 14.74
C LEU A 128 -18.87 -9.95 14.23
N GLU A 129 -20.04 -10.31 14.77
CA GLU A 129 -20.85 -11.41 14.24
C GLU A 129 -21.30 -11.06 12.81
N GLU A 130 -21.30 -12.05 11.92
CA GLU A 130 -21.75 -11.88 10.52
C GLU A 130 -21.00 -10.77 9.76
N TYR A 131 -19.74 -10.47 10.13
CA TYR A 131 -18.98 -9.39 9.49
C TYR A 131 -18.83 -9.60 7.98
N ARG A 132 -18.56 -10.84 7.52
CA ARG A 132 -18.42 -11.13 6.08
C ARG A 132 -19.69 -10.80 5.33
N GLU A 133 -20.84 -11.29 5.80
CA GLU A 133 -22.15 -11.04 5.19
C GLU A 133 -22.47 -9.54 5.18
N SER A 134 -22.21 -8.84 6.29
CA SER A 134 -22.40 -7.39 6.40
C SER A 134 -21.53 -6.61 5.41
N ILE A 135 -20.29 -7.06 5.18
CA ILE A 135 -19.36 -6.41 4.25
C ILE A 135 -19.81 -6.66 2.80
N PHE A 136 -20.19 -7.87 2.43
CA PHE A 136 -20.72 -8.17 1.09
C PHE A 136 -22.05 -7.47 0.81
N GLU A 137 -22.92 -7.30 1.81
CA GLU A 137 -24.16 -6.51 1.68
C GLU A 137 -23.85 -5.02 1.49
N LEU A 138 -22.85 -4.50 2.21
CA LEU A 138 -22.44 -3.10 2.15
C LEU A 138 -21.66 -2.77 0.87
N LEU A 139 -20.83 -3.70 0.40
CA LEU A 139 -19.92 -3.56 -0.74
C LEU A 139 -20.18 -4.66 -1.77
N PRO A 140 -21.30 -4.58 -2.52
CA PRO A 140 -21.65 -5.61 -3.51
C PRO A 140 -20.67 -5.71 -4.69
N GLN A 141 -19.76 -4.73 -4.86
CA GLN A 141 -18.70 -4.79 -5.86
C GLN A 141 -17.51 -5.69 -5.47
N VAL A 142 -17.32 -5.93 -4.16
CA VAL A 142 -16.20 -6.73 -3.67
C VAL A 142 -16.49 -8.20 -3.94
N THR A 143 -15.58 -8.86 -4.67
CA THR A 143 -15.66 -10.28 -5.01
C THR A 143 -14.96 -11.12 -3.96
N TYR A 144 -13.79 -10.68 -3.49
CA TYR A 144 -12.96 -11.40 -2.54
C TYR A 144 -12.77 -10.58 -1.26
N LEU A 145 -13.07 -11.20 -0.12
CA LEU A 145 -12.86 -10.65 1.21
C LEU A 145 -11.94 -11.58 1.99
N ASP A 146 -10.83 -11.04 2.50
CA ASP A 146 -9.80 -11.80 3.25
C ASP A 146 -9.28 -13.02 2.46
N GLY A 147 -9.15 -12.89 1.13
CA GLY A 147 -8.74 -13.97 0.23
C GLY A 147 -9.82 -14.98 -0.18
N PHE A 148 -11.08 -14.83 0.27
CA PHE A 148 -12.17 -15.75 -0.05
C PHE A 148 -13.40 -15.03 -0.61
N ASP A 149 -14.11 -15.64 -1.56
CA ASP A 149 -15.38 -15.13 -2.06
C ASP A 149 -16.57 -15.41 -1.10
N GLN A 150 -17.80 -15.16 -1.58
CA GLN A 150 -19.02 -15.46 -0.84
C GLN A 150 -19.31 -16.97 -0.72
N GLU A 151 -18.77 -17.77 -1.63
CA GLU A 151 -18.91 -19.24 -1.69
C GLU A 151 -17.75 -19.97 -0.99
N ASP A 152 -16.84 -19.23 -0.32
CA ASP A 152 -15.65 -19.73 0.38
C ASP A 152 -14.57 -20.31 -0.57
N ASN A 153 -14.57 -19.88 -1.84
CA ASN A 153 -13.49 -20.18 -2.77
C ASN A 153 -12.34 -19.18 -2.57
N GLU A 154 -11.12 -19.70 -2.59
CA GLU A 154 -9.91 -18.89 -2.52
C GLU A 154 -9.75 -18.04 -3.80
N ALA A 155 -9.33 -16.79 -3.62
CA ALA A 155 -9.01 -15.90 -4.72
C ALA A 155 -7.90 -16.52 -5.58
N PRO A 156 -8.01 -16.47 -6.92
CA PRO A 156 -6.92 -16.92 -7.78
C PRO A 156 -5.68 -16.06 -7.49
N ASP A 157 -4.50 -16.69 -7.43
CA ASP A 157 -3.23 -15.97 -7.30
C ASP A 157 -3.14 -14.92 -8.42
N SER A 158 -3.26 -13.65 -8.03
CA SER A 158 -3.45 -12.48 -8.90
C SER A 158 -2.20 -12.04 -9.68
N GLU A 159 -1.29 -12.97 -9.96
CA GLU A 159 -0.09 -12.76 -10.78
C GLU A 159 -0.38 -12.92 -12.29
N ALA A 160 -1.64 -13.15 -12.68
CA ALA A 160 -2.05 -13.14 -14.07
C ALA A 160 -2.52 -11.73 -14.43
N ASP A 161 -1.64 -11.00 -15.10
CA ASP A 161 -1.83 -9.71 -15.77
C ASP A 161 -3.30 -9.38 -16.08
N ASP A 162 -3.82 -8.29 -15.51
CA ASP A 162 -5.02 -7.59 -16.03
C ASP A 162 -4.65 -6.87 -17.35
N ASP A 163 -4.17 -7.64 -18.34
CA ASP A 163 -4.03 -7.26 -19.75
C ASP A 163 -5.32 -7.68 -20.48
N ASP A 164 -6.46 -7.07 -20.16
CA ASP A 164 -7.63 -7.12 -21.05
C ASP A 164 -8.68 -6.09 -20.61
N ASP A 165 -8.63 -4.91 -21.22
CA ASP A 165 -9.81 -4.11 -21.53
C ASP A 165 -9.43 -3.06 -22.60
N ASP A 166 -9.09 -3.55 -23.79
CA ASP A 166 -9.32 -2.81 -25.05
C ASP A 166 -10.28 -3.63 -25.92
N GLU A 167 -11.55 -3.70 -25.50
CA GLU A 167 -12.63 -4.06 -26.41
C GLU A 167 -12.84 -2.92 -27.43
N GLY A 168 -11.89 -2.80 -28.35
CA GLY A 168 -12.06 -2.15 -29.64
C GLY A 168 -12.87 -3.05 -30.56
N GLU A 169 -14.17 -3.20 -30.29
CA GLU A 169 -15.12 -3.81 -31.22
C GLU A 169 -15.37 -2.86 -32.40
N ASP A 170 -14.42 -2.80 -33.35
CA ASP A 170 -14.62 -2.12 -34.64
C ASP A 170 -14.53 -3.12 -35.79
N GLY A 171 -15.68 -3.74 -36.07
CA GLY A 171 -16.18 -3.88 -37.44
C GLY A 171 -15.38 -4.76 -38.40
N ALA A 172 -15.79 -6.03 -38.49
CA ALA A 172 -15.54 -6.90 -39.63
C ALA A 172 -15.84 -6.19 -40.98
N GLY A 173 -14.78 -5.81 -41.70
CA GLY A 173 -14.85 -5.41 -43.09
C GLY A 173 -14.90 -6.65 -44.01
N PRO A 174 -15.76 -6.67 -45.05
CA PRO A 174 -15.90 -7.82 -45.92
C PRO A 174 -14.65 -8.02 -46.79
N THR A 175 -14.26 -9.28 -46.93
CA THR A 175 -13.19 -9.79 -47.79
C THR A 175 -13.45 -9.38 -49.25
N GLY A 176 -12.71 -8.38 -49.71
CA GLY A 176 -12.62 -7.99 -51.11
C GLY A 176 -11.57 -8.85 -51.81
N ASP A 177 -12.07 -9.62 -52.78
CA ASP A 177 -11.39 -10.37 -53.82
C ASP A 177 -10.27 -9.53 -54.48
N TYR A 178 -9.03 -10.00 -54.37
CA TYR A 178 -7.92 -9.56 -55.21
C TYR A 178 -7.32 -10.80 -55.85
N ASP A 179 -7.75 -11.06 -57.08
CA ASP A 179 -6.93 -11.71 -58.10
C ASP A 179 -5.63 -10.90 -58.26
N ASP A 180 -4.48 -11.53 -58.09
CA ASP A 180 -3.32 -11.20 -58.91
C ASP A 180 -2.37 -12.40 -59.03
N GLU A 181 -1.82 -12.52 -60.23
CA GLU A 181 -1.23 -13.69 -60.86
C GLU A 181 0.22 -13.96 -60.39
N ASP A 182 0.60 -15.24 -60.50
CA ASP A 182 1.92 -15.81 -60.85
C ASP A 182 3.22 -15.14 -60.35
N GLU A 183 4.05 -15.92 -59.65
CA GLU A 183 5.42 -16.21 -60.15
C GLU A 183 6.05 -17.39 -59.40
N ASP A 184 6.81 -18.16 -60.19
CA ASP A 184 7.35 -19.48 -59.92
C ASP A 184 8.56 -19.54 -58.95
N GLU A 185 8.95 -20.79 -58.69
CA GLU A 185 10.31 -21.31 -58.44
C GLU A 185 10.74 -21.75 -57.01
N GLU A 186 10.74 -23.08 -56.89
CA GLU A 186 11.91 -23.92 -56.53
C GLU A 186 12.36 -23.99 -55.06
N GLY A 187 11.91 -25.06 -54.40
CA GLY A 187 12.79 -26.12 -53.89
C GLY A 187 13.74 -25.81 -52.72
N SER A 188 13.48 -26.41 -51.55
CA SER A 188 14.51 -27.19 -50.84
C SER A 188 13.89 -28.02 -49.72
N GLU A 189 14.28 -29.29 -49.70
CA GLU A 189 13.96 -30.31 -48.71
C GLU A 189 14.41 -29.96 -47.29
N GLY A 190 13.62 -30.42 -46.31
CA GLY A 190 14.11 -31.29 -45.23
C GLY A 190 14.94 -30.68 -44.11
N GLY A 191 14.45 -30.83 -42.86
CA GLY A 191 15.30 -30.70 -41.69
C GLY A 191 14.55 -30.52 -40.38
N GLU A 192 14.01 -31.61 -39.84
CA GLU A 192 13.69 -31.71 -38.41
C GLU A 192 14.95 -31.39 -37.58
N VAL A 193 14.88 -30.42 -36.67
CA VAL A 193 15.91 -30.21 -35.66
C VAL A 193 15.31 -30.38 -34.27
N GLY A 194 15.46 -31.59 -33.74
CA GLY A 194 15.10 -31.96 -32.37
C GLY A 194 16.05 -31.31 -31.36
N LEU A 195 15.47 -30.75 -30.30
CA LEU A 195 16.12 -30.07 -29.17
C LEU A 195 16.87 -31.01 -28.21
N SER A 196 17.58 -32.02 -28.72
CA SER A 196 18.28 -33.01 -27.88
C SER A 196 19.68 -32.58 -27.39
N TYR A 197 20.05 -31.30 -27.50
CA TYR A 197 21.43 -30.84 -27.34
C TYR A 197 21.78 -30.10 -26.04
N LEU A 198 20.84 -29.88 -25.12
CA LEU A 198 21.12 -29.14 -23.87
C LEU A 198 21.15 -30.01 -22.60
N MET A 199 21.09 -31.33 -22.73
CA MET A 199 21.27 -32.28 -21.62
C MET A 199 22.67 -32.89 -21.63
N LYS A 200 23.74 -32.08 -21.53
CA LYS A 200 25.04 -32.52 -20.99
C LYS A 200 26.06 -31.41 -20.81
N GLU A 201 26.19 -30.92 -19.58
CA GLU A 201 27.43 -30.49 -18.90
C GLU A 201 26.97 -29.93 -17.53
N ARG A 202 26.85 -30.74 -16.47
CA ARG A 202 27.93 -31.04 -15.51
C ARG A 202 28.96 -29.90 -15.39
N ILE A 203 28.61 -28.88 -14.61
CA ILE A 203 29.59 -28.03 -13.94
C ILE A 203 29.76 -28.62 -12.54
N GLN A 204 30.92 -29.23 -12.31
CA GLN A 204 31.42 -29.64 -11.00
C GLN A 204 32.21 -28.48 -10.40
N ASP A 205 31.92 -28.23 -9.12
CA ASP A 205 32.85 -27.94 -8.03
C ASP A 205 34.11 -27.13 -8.35
N GLU A 206 34.15 -25.89 -7.86
CA GLU A 206 35.37 -25.35 -7.26
C GLU A 206 35.03 -24.78 -5.88
N GLU A 207 35.60 -25.45 -4.88
CA GLU A 207 35.77 -25.02 -3.51
C GLU A 207 36.72 -23.82 -3.49
N ASP A 208 36.38 -22.76 -2.75
CA ASP A 208 37.38 -21.82 -2.24
C ASP A 208 37.03 -21.52 -0.77
N ASP A 209 37.82 -22.14 0.10
CA ASP A 209 38.09 -21.77 1.50
C ASP A 209 38.82 -20.42 1.54
N ASP A 210 38.53 -19.59 2.56
CA ASP A 210 39.40 -18.57 3.21
C ASP A 210 38.46 -17.63 4.01
N ASP A 211 38.67 -17.15 5.23
CA ASP A 211 39.55 -17.43 6.37
C ASP A 211 38.93 -16.62 7.53
N TYR A 212 39.14 -17.10 8.76
CA TYR A 212 38.62 -16.57 10.03
C TYR A 212 39.20 -15.19 10.39
N ALA A 213 38.39 -14.33 11.02
CA ALA A 213 38.83 -13.52 12.15
C ALA A 213 37.62 -13.06 13.00
N GLU A 214 37.46 -13.72 14.15
CA GLU A 214 36.70 -13.20 15.29
C GLU A 214 37.48 -12.04 15.91
N GLU A 215 36.87 -10.86 16.02
CA GLU A 215 37.31 -9.84 16.97
C GLU A 215 36.37 -9.88 18.17
N GLU A 216 36.81 -10.56 19.21
CA GLU A 216 36.46 -10.26 20.59
C GLU A 216 37.03 -8.88 20.94
N GLU A 217 36.18 -7.92 21.29
CA GLU A 217 36.59 -6.87 22.23
C GLU A 217 35.69 -6.90 23.46
N GLU A 218 36.34 -7.27 24.57
CA GLU A 218 35.91 -7.11 25.94
C GLU A 218 35.58 -5.65 26.24
N GLY A 219 34.42 -5.43 26.86
CA GLY A 219 33.99 -4.13 27.36
C GLY A 219 33.15 -4.28 28.62
N GLU A 220 33.70 -4.95 29.63
CA GLU A 220 33.15 -4.93 30.98
C GLU A 220 33.20 -3.51 31.55
N GLN A 221 32.06 -2.86 31.77
CA GLN A 221 31.89 -1.97 32.93
C GLN A 221 30.49 -2.15 33.51
N GLN A 222 30.40 -3.12 34.40
CA GLN A 222 29.37 -3.22 35.42
C GLN A 222 29.64 -2.17 36.51
N LEU A 223 28.76 -1.19 36.65
CA LEU A 223 28.64 -0.38 37.86
C LEU A 223 27.15 -0.31 38.23
N ASP A 224 26.74 -1.21 39.11
CA ASP A 224 25.48 -1.16 39.85
C ASP A 224 25.51 -0.03 40.93
N PRO A 225 24.49 0.16 41.77
CA PRO A 225 23.60 1.32 41.69
C PRO A 225 23.66 2.16 42.99
N LEU A 226 22.80 3.18 43.08
CA LEU A 226 22.44 3.90 44.32
C LEU A 226 23.41 4.98 44.80
N THR A 227 23.03 6.24 44.57
CA THR A 227 23.00 7.25 45.65
C THR A 227 21.91 8.27 45.35
N LEU A 228 20.70 7.99 45.83
CA LEU A 228 19.71 9.01 46.16
C LEU A 228 20.17 9.69 47.46
N PRO A 229 20.19 11.02 47.52
CA PRO A 229 19.91 11.74 48.76
C PRO A 229 18.44 12.13 48.76
N ASP A 230 17.69 11.46 49.65
CA ASP A 230 16.54 12.03 50.32
C ASP A 230 16.95 13.32 51.05
N LEU A 231 16.07 14.32 51.07
CA LEU A 231 15.78 15.22 52.20
C LEU A 231 14.82 16.34 51.74
N SER A 232 13.54 16.08 51.99
CA SER A 232 12.60 16.95 52.72
C SER A 232 12.76 18.48 52.70
N GLU A 233 11.69 19.11 52.23
CA GLU A 233 10.89 20.14 52.92
C GLU A 233 11.31 21.63 52.97
N GLU A 234 10.28 22.44 52.67
CA GLU A 234 9.97 23.78 53.19
C GLU A 234 10.74 25.01 52.66
N SER A 235 10.10 25.77 51.76
CA SER A 235 9.47 27.07 52.12
C SER A 235 9.41 28.09 50.97
N ALA A 236 8.18 28.46 50.65
CA ALA A 236 7.67 29.82 50.46
C ALA A 236 8.40 30.85 49.56
N SER A 237 7.60 31.31 48.59
CA SER A 237 7.34 32.72 48.25
C SER A 237 8.09 33.36 47.08
N SER A 238 7.23 33.87 46.19
CA SER A 238 7.32 35.18 45.52
C SER A 238 7.97 35.23 44.14
N VAL A 239 7.14 35.07 43.11
CA VAL A 239 7.26 35.92 41.91
C VAL A 239 5.88 36.17 41.29
N LYS A 240 5.40 37.41 41.49
CA LYS A 240 4.29 38.04 40.74
C LYS A 240 4.69 38.18 39.28
N TRP A 241 3.79 37.84 38.35
CA TRP A 241 3.65 38.58 37.09
C TRP A 241 2.17 38.80 36.75
N VAL A 242 1.96 39.94 36.12
CA VAL A 242 0.77 40.80 36.11
C VAL A 242 -0.30 40.34 35.10
N LEU A 243 -1.57 40.52 35.48
CA LEU A 243 -2.76 40.44 34.63
C LEU A 243 -2.69 41.37 33.41
N LYS A 244 -3.30 40.96 32.31
CA LYS A 244 -3.94 41.92 31.40
C LYS A 244 -5.26 41.38 30.87
N ASP A 245 -6.31 42.12 31.21
CA ASP A 245 -7.69 42.07 30.74
C ASP A 245 -7.84 41.96 29.22
N GLN A 246 -8.89 41.26 28.77
CA GLN A 246 -10.02 41.93 28.10
C GLN A 246 -11.21 40.99 27.89
N GLU A 247 -12.32 41.33 28.57
CA GLU A 247 -13.68 40.96 28.22
C GLU A 247 -14.10 41.61 26.89
N SER A 248 -14.83 40.88 26.04
CA SER A 248 -15.80 41.50 25.13
C SER A 248 -16.97 40.57 24.81
N SER A 249 -18.13 41.01 25.31
CA SER A 249 -19.44 41.05 24.65
C SER A 249 -20.13 39.76 24.20
N SER A 250 -21.09 39.30 24.99
CA SER A 250 -22.30 38.61 24.52
C SER A 250 -23.53 39.50 24.77
N CYS A 251 -24.20 39.91 23.68
CA CYS A 251 -25.45 40.66 23.69
C CYS A 251 -26.63 39.68 23.57
N PHE A 252 -27.58 39.81 24.50
CA PHE A 252 -28.89 39.15 24.50
C PHE A 252 -29.79 39.62 23.34
N PRO A 253 -30.81 38.82 23.00
CA PRO A 253 -32.11 39.40 22.71
C PRO A 253 -33.21 38.70 23.49
N ASN A 254 -34.01 39.45 24.25
CA ASN A 254 -35.42 39.11 24.41
C ASN A 254 -36.21 40.32 24.91
N THR A 255 -37.28 40.68 24.19
CA THR A 255 -38.36 41.49 24.72
C THR A 255 -39.65 40.98 24.08
N SER A 256 -40.51 40.42 24.91
CA SER A 256 -41.92 40.17 24.63
C SER A 256 -42.70 40.63 25.85
N GLN A 257 -43.87 41.21 25.55
CA GLN A 257 -44.92 41.78 26.41
C GLN A 257 -44.81 43.27 26.71
#